data_AF-A0A1U9UKG7-F1
#
_entry.id   AF-A0A1U9UKG7-F1
#
_cell.length_a   1.000
_cell.length_b   1.000
_cell.length_c   1.000
_cell.angle_alpha   90.00
_cell.angle_beta   90.00
_cell.angle_gamma   90.00
#
_symmetry.space_group_name_H-M   'P 1'
#
loop_
_entity.id
_entity.type
_entity.pdbx_description
1 polymer ?
#
loop_
_entity_poly.entity_id
_entity_poly.type
_entity_poly.pdbx_seq_one_letter_code
_entity_poly.pdbx_strand_id
1 'polypeptide(L)'
;MPAATPARHASTLAPQPARGKSKLLTVALAFLFGSLGAHRFYLGGLRDPYGWAHLLALLAGAIGVASMATGAGAPALNWTFAVAGGASVISAFLAAIVYGLRPDDKWDARFNPHGKPTRSGWPVVILVILSLLIGTGLLMAGLAISFQTFFESQVEAARALSQ
;
A
#
# COMPACT_ATOMS: atom_id res chain seq x y z
N MET A 1 40.07 -59.98 -19.09
CA MET A 1 39.25 -59.28 -18.08
C MET A 1 39.39 -57.77 -18.28
N PRO A 2 38.42 -57.05 -18.84
CA PRO A 2 38.47 -55.59 -18.83
C PRO A 2 37.77 -55.06 -17.58
N ALA A 3 38.51 -54.33 -16.75
CA ALA A 3 37.96 -53.61 -15.60
C ALA A 3 37.13 -52.42 -16.09
N ALA A 4 35.84 -52.41 -15.77
CA ALA A 4 34.95 -51.30 -16.07
C ALA A 4 35.32 -50.09 -15.20
N THR A 5 35.64 -48.96 -15.86
CA THR A 5 35.86 -47.67 -15.21
C THR A 5 34.51 -47.05 -14.85
N PRO A 6 34.22 -46.71 -13.58
CA PRO A 6 32.97 -46.03 -13.25
C PRO A 6 33.05 -44.56 -13.66
N ALA A 7 32.17 -44.16 -14.58
CA ALA A 7 31.99 -42.76 -14.97
C ALA A 7 31.41 -41.96 -13.78
N ARG A 8 32.20 -41.00 -13.28
CA ARG A 8 31.75 -40.06 -12.25
C ARG A 8 30.58 -39.24 -12.80
N HIS A 9 29.42 -39.38 -12.18
CA HIS A 9 28.26 -38.56 -12.49
C HIS A 9 28.55 -37.16 -11.92
N ALA A 10 28.90 -36.22 -12.79
CA ALA A 10 28.95 -34.81 -12.42
C ALA A 10 27.52 -34.38 -12.05
N SER A 11 27.25 -34.20 -10.77
CA SER A 11 26.00 -33.62 -10.30
C SER A 11 25.95 -32.16 -10.73
N THR A 12 25.33 -31.89 -11.87
CA THR A 12 24.93 -30.54 -12.29
C THR A 12 24.00 -30.00 -11.21
N LEU A 13 24.48 -29.06 -10.39
CA LEU A 13 23.64 -28.27 -9.49
C LEU A 13 22.59 -27.56 -10.34
N ALA A 14 21.39 -28.12 -10.41
CA ALA A 14 20.24 -27.45 -11.02
C ALA A 14 20.10 -26.07 -10.34
N PRO A 15 19.93 -24.97 -11.10
CA PRO A 15 19.74 -23.66 -10.51
C PRO A 15 18.55 -23.73 -9.55
N GLN A 16 18.76 -23.40 -8.27
CA GLN A 16 17.62 -23.26 -7.36
C GLN A 16 16.69 -22.19 -7.95
N PRO A 17 15.40 -22.47 -8.15
CA PRO A 17 14.48 -21.46 -8.62
C PRO A 17 14.51 -20.32 -7.62
N ALA A 18 14.87 -19.12 -8.08
CA ALA A 18 14.83 -17.91 -7.27
C ALA A 18 13.46 -17.84 -6.59
N ARG A 19 13.46 -17.69 -5.25
CA ARG A 19 12.24 -17.68 -4.47
C ARG A 19 11.36 -16.51 -4.95
N GLY A 20 10.28 -16.84 -5.64
CA GLY A 20 9.36 -15.86 -6.22
C GLY A 20 8.71 -14.97 -5.16
N LYS A 21 8.24 -13.80 -5.58
CA LYS A 21 7.55 -12.84 -4.72
C LYS A 21 6.19 -13.39 -4.30
N SER A 22 5.98 -13.48 -2.99
CA SER A 22 4.70 -13.85 -2.39
C SER A 22 3.64 -12.75 -2.53
N LYS A 23 2.49 -13.12 -3.11
CA LYS A 23 1.31 -12.25 -3.21
C LYS A 23 0.70 -11.96 -1.84
N LEU A 24 0.57 -12.98 -0.99
CA LEU A 24 0.04 -12.82 0.37
C LEU A 24 0.86 -11.80 1.16
N LEU A 25 2.19 -11.89 1.09
CA LEU A 25 3.07 -10.94 1.77
C LEU A 25 2.89 -9.52 1.22
N THR A 26 2.76 -9.36 -0.09
CA THR A 26 2.51 -8.06 -0.72
C THR A 26 1.21 -7.43 -0.22
N VAL A 27 0.13 -8.22 -0.18
CA VAL A 27 -1.18 -7.75 0.29
C VAL A 27 -1.14 -7.41 1.78
N ALA A 28 -0.49 -8.25 2.60
CA ALA A 28 -0.31 -7.98 4.02
C ALA A 28 0.52 -6.71 4.28
N LEU A 29 1.60 -6.51 3.51
CA LEU A 29 2.41 -5.29 3.58
C LEU A 29 1.62 -4.06 3.14
N ALA A 30 0.76 -4.17 2.12
CA ALA A 30 -0.10 -3.07 1.69
C ALA A 30 -1.14 -2.72 2.76
N PHE A 31 -1.71 -3.74 3.41
CA PHE A 31 -2.70 -3.57 4.47
C PHE A 31 -2.12 -2.96 5.76
N LEU A 32 -1.01 -3.49 6.27
CA LEU A 32 -0.44 -3.08 7.56
C LEU A 32 0.51 -1.88 7.45
N PHE A 33 1.32 -1.85 6.38
CA PHE A 33 2.43 -0.91 6.22
C PHE A 33 2.39 -0.20 4.86
N GLY A 34 1.23 -0.17 4.20
CA GLY A 34 1.16 0.35 2.85
C GLY A 34 1.35 1.86 2.78
N SER A 35 0.95 2.60 3.81
CA SER A 35 1.19 4.04 3.94
C SER A 35 2.68 4.39 4.08
N LEU A 36 3.52 3.42 4.47
CA LEU A 36 4.99 3.55 4.46
C LEU A 36 5.59 3.17 3.11
N GLY A 37 4.79 2.69 2.14
CA GLY A 37 5.26 2.20 0.85
C GLY A 37 5.86 0.79 0.88
N ALA A 38 5.74 0.04 1.98
CA ALA A 38 6.42 -1.25 2.16
C ALA A 38 6.11 -2.28 1.05
N HIS A 39 4.87 -2.32 0.58
CA HIS A 39 4.45 -3.19 -0.52
C HIS A 39 5.11 -2.81 -1.86
N ARG A 40 5.36 -1.53 -2.12
CA ARG A 40 6.08 -1.04 -3.30
C ARG A 40 7.56 -1.40 -3.19
N PHE A 41 8.19 -1.14 -2.05
CA PHE A 41 9.60 -1.49 -1.86
C PHE A 41 9.85 -3.00 -1.97
N TYR A 42 8.91 -3.83 -1.52
CA TYR A 42 8.99 -5.28 -1.72
C TYR A 42 8.92 -5.68 -3.21
N LEU A 43 8.11 -4.98 -4.02
CA LEU A 43 7.91 -5.31 -5.44
C LEU A 43 8.92 -4.64 -6.39
N GLY A 44 9.24 -3.38 -6.20
CA GLY A 44 10.11 -2.58 -7.08
C GLY A 44 11.49 -2.25 -6.48
N GLY A 45 11.73 -2.58 -5.21
CA GLY A 45 12.94 -2.18 -4.49
C GLY A 45 12.91 -0.72 -4.03
N LEU A 46 13.99 -0.26 -3.39
CA LEU A 46 14.11 1.09 -2.81
C LEU A 46 14.16 2.22 -3.85
N ARG A 47 14.24 1.90 -5.14
CA ARG A 47 14.24 2.89 -6.23
C ARG A 47 12.83 3.26 -6.70
N ASP A 48 11.77 2.71 -6.08
CA ASP A 48 10.38 3.00 -6.44
C ASP A 48 9.96 4.40 -5.92
N PRO A 49 9.76 5.40 -6.81
CA PRO A 49 9.40 6.75 -6.40
C PRO A 49 8.03 6.82 -5.72
N TYR A 50 7.11 5.90 -6.03
CA TYR A 50 5.79 5.87 -5.41
C TYR A 50 5.83 5.34 -3.97
N GLY A 51 6.76 4.42 -3.67
CA GLY A 51 7.01 4.00 -2.29
C GLY A 51 7.45 5.18 -1.41
N TRP A 52 8.34 6.02 -1.95
CA TRP A 52 8.76 7.25 -1.28
C TRP A 52 7.65 8.29 -1.20
N ALA A 53 6.81 8.42 -2.24
CA ALA A 53 5.65 9.31 -2.21
C ALA A 53 4.68 8.95 -1.07
N HIS A 54 4.42 7.66 -0.84
CA HIS A 54 3.62 7.20 0.30
C HIS A 54 4.18 7.65 1.64
N LEU A 55 5.49 7.44 1.85
CA LEU A 55 6.17 7.81 3.08
C LEU A 55 6.14 9.33 3.31
N LEU A 56 6.47 10.11 2.29
CA LEU A 56 6.44 11.58 2.37
C LEU A 56 5.02 12.09 2.64
N ALA A 57 4.01 11.54 1.98
CA ALA A 57 2.63 11.91 2.19
C ALA A 57 2.14 11.54 3.61
N LEU A 58 2.54 10.38 4.13
CA LEU A 58 2.21 9.99 5.51
C LEU A 58 2.86 10.92 6.53
N LEU A 59 4.14 11.27 6.34
CA LEU A 59 4.84 12.22 7.20
C LEU A 59 4.22 13.61 7.15
N ALA A 60 3.91 14.10 5.94
CA ALA A 60 3.16 15.34 5.76
C ALA A 60 1.83 15.29 6.53
N GLY A 61 1.05 14.21 6.37
CA GLY A 61 -0.19 13.98 7.11
C GLY A 61 -0.06 14.07 8.62
N ALA A 62 0.93 13.37 9.18
CA ALA A 62 1.19 13.39 10.61
C ALA A 62 1.53 14.81 11.10
N ILE A 63 2.36 15.55 10.34
CA ILE A 63 2.67 16.95 10.63
C ILE A 63 1.41 17.81 10.55
N GLY A 64 0.62 17.69 9.48
CA GLY A 64 -0.61 18.46 9.29
C GLY A 64 -1.59 18.28 10.44
N VAL A 65 -1.86 17.03 10.86
CA VAL A 65 -2.75 16.73 11.99
C VAL A 65 -2.19 17.26 13.31
N ALA A 66 -0.89 17.08 13.58
CA ALA A 66 -0.26 17.61 14.78
C ALA A 66 -0.29 19.15 14.84
N SER A 67 -0.06 19.81 13.71
CA SER A 67 -0.14 21.27 13.56
C SER A 67 -1.56 21.79 13.78
N MET A 68 -2.58 21.08 13.30
CA MET A 68 -3.98 21.41 13.60
C MET A 68 -4.29 21.30 15.10
N ALA A 69 -3.82 20.25 15.77
CA ALA A 69 -4.05 20.04 17.20
C ALA A 69 -3.36 21.09 18.09
N THR A 70 -2.27 21.69 17.62
CA THR A 70 -1.48 22.70 18.34
C THR A 70 -1.78 24.13 17.90
N GLY A 71 -2.63 24.32 16.88
CA GLY A 71 -2.90 25.64 16.28
C GLY A 71 -1.67 26.25 15.57
N ALA A 72 -0.66 25.45 15.25
CA ALA A 72 0.59 25.92 14.66
C ALA A 72 0.46 26.02 13.12
N GLY A 73 1.06 27.06 12.54
CA GLY A 73 1.15 27.21 11.07
C GLY A 73 -0.16 27.65 10.40
N ALA A 74 -0.17 27.62 9.06
CA ALA A 74 -1.31 28.06 8.27
C ALA A 74 -2.40 26.97 8.21
N PRO A 75 -3.67 27.26 8.54
CA PRO A 75 -4.75 26.25 8.55
C PRO A 75 -4.90 25.51 7.22
N ALA A 76 -4.85 26.23 6.09
CA ALA A 76 -4.98 25.64 4.76
C ALA A 76 -3.84 24.66 4.42
N LEU A 77 -2.60 24.98 4.85
CA LEU A 77 -1.45 24.10 4.63
C LEU A 77 -1.57 22.83 5.48
N ASN A 78 -1.95 22.97 6.75
CA ASN A 78 -2.12 21.84 7.64
C ASN A 78 -3.20 20.87 7.13
N TRP A 79 -4.32 21.41 6.63
CA TRP A 79 -5.36 20.63 5.97
C TRP A 79 -4.85 19.91 4.72
N THR A 80 -4.10 20.61 3.86
CA THR A 80 -3.51 20.01 2.65
C THR A 80 -2.62 18.81 3.01
N PHE A 81 -1.80 18.96 4.04
CA PHE A 81 -0.94 17.91 4.56
C PHE A 81 -1.74 16.74 5.13
N ALA A 82 -2.75 17.01 5.97
CA ALA A 82 -3.64 15.98 6.51
C ALA A 82 -4.33 15.17 5.39
N VAL A 83 -4.85 15.85 4.36
CA VAL A 83 -5.48 15.22 3.19
C VAL A 83 -4.47 14.37 2.41
N ALA A 84 -3.24 14.85 2.20
CA ALA A 84 -2.19 14.07 1.55
C ALA A 84 -1.87 12.77 2.31
N GLY A 85 -1.78 12.84 3.64
CA GLY A 85 -1.62 11.65 4.49
C GLY A 85 -2.80 10.70 4.41
N GLY A 86 -4.02 11.21 4.50
CA GLY A 86 -5.25 10.42 4.33
C GLY A 86 -5.30 9.71 2.98
N ALA A 87 -4.94 10.40 1.90
CA ALA A 87 -4.85 9.82 0.56
C ALA A 87 -3.78 8.71 0.48
N SER A 88 -2.62 8.86 1.15
CA SER A 88 -1.61 7.80 1.25
C SER A 88 -2.15 6.54 1.95
N VAL A 89 -2.89 6.71 3.05
CA VAL A 89 -3.51 5.61 3.78
C VAL A 89 -4.59 4.91 2.94
N ILE A 90 -5.47 5.67 2.30
CA ILE A 90 -6.55 5.10 1.47
C ILE A 90 -5.98 4.38 0.25
N SER A 91 -4.95 4.94 -0.39
CA SER A 91 -4.28 4.31 -1.53
C SER A 91 -3.54 3.03 -1.14
N ALA A 92 -3.05 2.90 0.10
CA ALA A 92 -2.50 1.67 0.63
C ALA A 92 -3.54 0.53 0.73
N PHE A 93 -4.73 0.83 1.27
CA PHE A 93 -5.84 -0.13 1.28
C PHE A 93 -6.30 -0.49 -0.13
N LEU A 94 -6.41 0.50 -1.02
CA LEU A 94 -6.71 0.25 -2.43
C LEU A 94 -5.66 -0.66 -3.08
N ALA A 95 -4.37 -0.47 -2.78
CA ALA A 95 -3.31 -1.34 -3.27
C ALA A 95 -3.46 -2.78 -2.77
N ALA A 96 -3.79 -2.98 -1.48
CA ALA A 96 -4.08 -4.32 -0.94
C ALA A 96 -5.22 -5.01 -1.70
N ILE A 97 -6.29 -4.28 -2.02
CA ILE A 97 -7.43 -4.78 -2.82
C ILE A 97 -6.98 -5.13 -4.24
N VAL A 98 -6.29 -4.21 -4.92
CA VAL A 98 -5.84 -4.39 -6.31
C VAL A 98 -4.87 -5.56 -6.44
N TYR A 99 -3.94 -5.74 -5.50
CA TYR A 99 -3.01 -6.87 -5.52
C TYR A 99 -3.69 -8.17 -5.09
N GLY A 100 -4.61 -8.13 -4.12
CA GLY A 100 -5.30 -9.31 -3.63
C GLY A 100 -6.28 -9.89 -4.66
N LEU A 101 -7.01 -9.03 -5.37
CA LEU A 101 -7.94 -9.42 -6.43
C LEU A 101 -7.27 -9.73 -7.78
N ARG A 102 -5.99 -9.44 -7.94
CA ARG A 102 -5.25 -9.78 -9.16
C ARG A 102 -5.27 -11.31 -9.35
N PRO A 103 -5.69 -11.85 -10.50
CA PRO A 103 -5.57 -13.28 -10.80
C PRO A 103 -4.12 -13.79 -10.68
N ASP A 104 -3.95 -15.04 -10.25
CA ASP A 104 -2.62 -15.60 -9.93
C ASP A 104 -1.72 -15.75 -11.16
N ASP A 105 -2.30 -16.11 -12.30
CA ASP A 105 -1.65 -16.13 -13.61
C ASP A 105 -1.09 -14.75 -13.99
N LYS A 106 -1.89 -13.69 -13.79
CA LYS A 106 -1.46 -12.30 -14.03
C LYS A 106 -0.44 -11.79 -13.00
N TRP A 107 -0.48 -12.34 -11.78
CA TRP A 107 0.54 -12.06 -10.76
C TRP A 107 1.87 -12.69 -11.17
N ASP A 108 1.85 -13.97 -11.54
CA ASP A 108 3.05 -14.73 -11.90
C ASP A 108 3.69 -14.20 -13.17
N ALA A 109 2.92 -13.92 -14.21
CA ALA A 109 3.44 -13.33 -15.44
C ALA A 109 4.22 -12.02 -15.20
N ARG A 110 3.83 -11.25 -14.17
CA ARG A 110 4.46 -9.97 -13.85
C ARG A 110 5.62 -10.08 -12.87
N PHE A 111 5.46 -10.86 -11.81
CA PHE A 111 6.38 -10.86 -10.67
C PHE A 111 7.19 -12.15 -10.54
N ASN A 112 6.73 -13.25 -11.14
CA ASN A 112 7.33 -14.57 -11.07
C ASN A 112 7.37 -15.27 -12.46
N PRO A 113 7.85 -14.63 -13.55
CA PRO A 113 7.72 -15.17 -14.92
C PRO A 113 8.42 -16.52 -15.14
N HIS A 114 9.43 -16.84 -14.32
CA HIS A 114 10.15 -18.12 -14.33
C HIS A 114 10.05 -18.85 -12.99
N GLY A 115 9.12 -18.43 -12.12
CA GLY A 115 8.95 -18.96 -10.76
C GLY A 115 7.94 -20.10 -10.69
N LYS A 116 7.76 -20.64 -9.47
CA LYS A 116 6.67 -21.58 -9.20
C LYS A 116 5.33 -20.85 -9.28
N PRO A 117 4.27 -21.51 -9.79
CA PRO A 117 2.93 -20.91 -9.81
C PRO A 117 2.47 -20.50 -8.41
N THR A 118 2.02 -19.26 -8.29
CA THR A 118 1.37 -18.73 -7.10
C THR A 118 -0.01 -19.37 -6.97
N ARG A 119 -0.34 -19.79 -5.76
CA ARG A 119 -1.72 -20.17 -5.38
C ARG A 119 -2.16 -19.30 -4.22
N SER A 120 -3.04 -18.36 -4.52
CA SER A 120 -3.69 -17.53 -3.52
C SER A 120 -4.64 -18.37 -2.68
N GLY A 121 -4.47 -18.28 -1.37
CA GLY A 121 -5.39 -18.88 -0.41
C GLY A 121 -6.40 -17.86 0.13
N TRP A 122 -7.34 -18.39 0.92
CA TRP A 122 -8.30 -17.63 1.73
C TRP A 122 -7.72 -16.43 2.51
N PRO A 123 -6.48 -16.48 3.07
CA PRO A 123 -5.92 -15.32 3.77
C PRO A 123 -5.83 -14.05 2.91
N VAL A 124 -5.58 -14.18 1.60
CA VAL A 124 -5.58 -13.03 0.68
C VAL A 124 -6.97 -12.41 0.60
N VAL A 125 -8.01 -13.24 0.51
CA VAL A 125 -9.41 -12.80 0.44
C VAL A 125 -9.83 -12.06 1.72
N ILE A 126 -9.47 -12.60 2.88
CA ILE A 126 -9.75 -11.96 4.18
C ILE A 126 -9.10 -10.58 4.25
N LEU A 127 -7.82 -10.47 3.85
CA LEU A 127 -7.13 -9.17 3.81
C LEU A 127 -7.79 -8.19 2.84
N VAL A 128 -8.29 -8.64 1.70
CA VAL A 128 -9.03 -7.80 0.75
C VAL A 128 -10.33 -7.28 1.39
N ILE A 129 -11.10 -8.16 2.06
CA ILE A 129 -12.35 -7.78 2.73
C ILE A 129 -12.07 -6.74 3.83
N LEU A 130 -11.07 -6.99 4.68
CA LEU A 130 -10.66 -6.04 5.73
C LEU A 130 -10.18 -4.71 5.15
N SER A 131 -9.39 -4.76 4.07
CA SER A 131 -8.93 -3.55 3.37
C SER A 131 -10.09 -2.73 2.83
N LEU A 132 -11.10 -3.39 2.24
CA LEU A 132 -12.29 -2.72 1.72
C LEU A 132 -13.12 -2.12 2.84
N LEU A 133 -13.38 -2.87 3.91
CA LEU A 133 -14.16 -2.41 5.05
C LEU A 133 -13.50 -1.19 5.73
N ILE A 134 -12.22 -1.32 6.09
CA ILE A 134 -11.48 -0.28 6.81
C ILE A 134 -11.21 0.90 5.88
N GLY A 135 -10.72 0.66 4.66
CA GLY A 135 -10.40 1.72 3.71
C GLY A 135 -11.61 2.55 3.32
N THR A 136 -12.76 1.91 3.10
CA THR A 136 -14.02 2.63 2.80
C THR A 136 -14.52 3.40 4.03
N GLY A 137 -14.44 2.80 5.23
CA GLY A 137 -14.81 3.48 6.47
C GLY A 137 -13.97 4.75 6.70
N LEU A 138 -12.65 4.68 6.49
CA LEU A 138 -11.76 5.83 6.58
C LEU A 138 -12.08 6.89 5.52
N LEU A 139 -12.33 6.48 4.28
CA LEU A 139 -12.71 7.41 3.21
C LEU A 139 -14.01 8.14 3.56
N MET A 140 -15.02 7.42 4.05
CA MET A 140 -16.30 8.01 4.45
C MET A 140 -16.14 8.97 5.63
N ALA A 141 -15.36 8.61 6.64
CA ALA A 141 -15.07 9.50 7.76
C ALA A 141 -14.35 10.78 7.29
N GLY A 142 -13.36 10.65 6.40
CA GLY A 142 -12.66 11.80 5.83
C GLY A 142 -13.57 12.73 5.03
N LEU A 143 -14.48 12.17 4.24
CA LEU A 143 -15.48 12.94 3.49
C LEU A 143 -16.46 13.66 4.42
N ALA A 144 -16.97 12.96 5.45
CA ALA A 144 -17.89 13.54 6.42
C ALA A 144 -17.27 14.75 7.12
N ILE A 145 -16.05 14.60 7.64
CA ILE A 145 -15.31 15.69 8.29
C ILE A 145 -15.10 16.85 7.31
N SER A 146 -14.68 16.56 6.08
CA SER A 146 -14.43 17.60 5.08
C SER A 146 -15.69 18.41 4.76
N PHE A 147 -16.84 17.75 4.63
CA PHE A 147 -18.11 18.43 4.38
C PHE A 147 -18.56 19.25 5.58
N GLN A 148 -18.46 18.71 6.80
CA GLN A 148 -18.78 19.44 8.03
C GLN A 148 -17.97 20.73 8.10
N THR A 149 -16.64 20.63 7.97
CA THR A 149 -15.75 21.80 8.02
C THR A 149 -16.03 22.79 6.90
N PHE A 150 -16.30 22.33 5.67
CA PHE A 150 -16.64 23.21 4.56
C PHE A 150 -17.93 24.00 4.85
N PHE A 151 -19.01 23.32 5.25
CA PHE A 151 -20.28 24.00 5.51
C PHE A 151 -20.21 24.94 6.71
N GLU A 152 -19.53 24.56 7.79
CA GLU A 152 -19.31 25.42 8.96
C GLU A 152 -18.62 26.73 8.54
N SER A 153 -17.55 26.64 7.75
CA SER A 153 -16.82 27.82 7.26
C SER A 153 -17.69 28.77 6.42
N GLN A 154 -18.63 28.22 5.64
CA GLN A 154 -19.54 29.02 4.80
C GLN A 154 -20.62 29.71 5.62
N VAL A 155 -21.18 29.02 6.63
CA VAL A 155 -22.17 29.62 7.53
C VAL A 155 -21.55 30.75 8.33
N GLU A 156 -20.32 30.58 8.81
CA GLU A 156 -19.58 31.63 9.53
C GLU A 156 -19.31 32.85 8.64
N ALA A 157 -18.84 32.63 7.40
CA ALA A 157 -18.63 33.71 6.44
C ALA A 157 -19.93 34.48 6.13
N ALA A 158 -21.05 33.78 5.96
CA ALA A 158 -22.35 34.40 5.73
C ALA A 158 -22.82 35.24 6.93
N ARG A 159 -22.62 34.75 8.16
CA ARG A 159 -22.93 35.50 9.38
C ARG A 159 -22.09 36.77 9.49
N ALA A 160 -20.79 36.69 9.20
CA ALA A 160 -19.89 37.84 9.25
C ALA A 160 -20.26 38.95 8.26
N LEU A 161 -20.81 38.60 7.08
CA LEU A 161 -21.29 39.58 6.09
C LEU A 161 -22.62 40.25 6.47
N SER A 162 -23.39 39.63 7.37
CA SER A 162 -24.70 40.13 7.79
C SER A 162 -24.65 41.07 9.00
N GLN A 163 -23.49 41.20 9.64
CA GLN A 163 -23.22 42.10 10.78
C GLN A 163 -22.52 43.36 10.30
#